data_AF-A0A7L9BB52-F1
#
_entry.id   AF-A0A7L9BB52-F1
#
_cell.length_a   1.000
_cell.length_b   1.000
_cell.length_c   1.000
_cell.angle_alpha   90.00
_cell.angle_beta   90.00
_cell.angle_gamma   90.00
#
_symmetry.space_group_name_H-M   'P 1'
#
loop_
_entity.id
_entity.type
_entity.pdbx_description
1 polymer ?
#
loop_
_entity_poly.entity_id
_entity_poly.type
_entity_poly.pdbx_seq_one_letter_code
_entity_poly.pdbx_strand_id
1 'polypeptide(L)'
;MKKVIIVVTLVALGTGVYAQGEAIAKFFNKYATDDSFTTQVTISGKMFSLFTDMEAETPEDKEVLDAISKLKGLRIIGKDNTSDARNLYKEAFGIITANKYEELMAVRDKDKDMKFYILEKSPGKISELVMLSGNGQDFMLMSLFGEIDLKQVSRIGRKMNVEGLEKLEKVDEKKKKS
;
A
#
# COMPACT_ATOMS: atom_id res chain seq x y z
N MET A 1 46.87 14.23 -3.12
CA MET A 1 46.18 13.31 -2.17
C MET A 1 44.92 13.92 -1.55
N LYS A 2 44.97 15.12 -0.93
CA LYS A 2 43.79 15.77 -0.32
C LYS A 2 42.61 16.02 -1.28
N LYS A 3 42.89 16.34 -2.55
CA LYS A 3 41.86 16.57 -3.58
C LYS A 3 41.18 15.29 -4.09
N VAL A 4 41.83 14.13 -3.99
CA VAL A 4 41.27 12.84 -4.42
C VAL A 4 40.31 12.29 -3.37
N ILE A 5 40.62 12.49 -2.08
CA ILE A 5 39.75 12.10 -0.97
C ILE A 5 38.39 12.83 -1.04
N ILE A 6 38.39 14.12 -1.36
CA ILE A 6 37.16 14.93 -1.47
C ILE A 6 36.24 14.43 -2.59
N VAL A 7 36.81 14.03 -3.74
CA VAL A 7 36.02 13.52 -4.88
C VAL A 7 35.42 12.15 -4.58
N VAL A 8 36.15 11.27 -3.88
CA VAL A 8 35.64 9.94 -3.49
C VAL A 8 34.51 10.07 -2.45
N THR A 9 34.60 11.01 -1.50
CA THR A 9 33.53 11.27 -0.53
C THR A 9 32.28 11.88 -1.19
N LEU A 10 32.42 12.71 -2.22
CA LEU A 10 31.30 13.30 -2.95
C LEU A 10 30.55 12.30 -3.85
N VAL A 11 31.26 11.34 -4.45
CA VAL A 11 30.64 10.27 -5.25
C VAL A 11 29.91 9.25 -4.36
N ALA A 12 30.41 8.99 -3.15
CA ALA A 12 29.75 8.10 -2.18
C ALA A 12 28.42 8.65 -1.63
N LEU A 13 28.19 9.97 -1.69
CA LEU A 13 26.93 10.60 -1.26
C LEU A 13 25.83 10.51 -2.34
N GLY A 14 26.17 10.21 -3.60
CA GLY A 14 25.23 10.19 -4.73
C GLY A 14 24.39 8.92 -4.87
N THR A 15 24.72 7.85 -4.17
CA THR A 15 24.06 6.53 -4.36
C THR A 15 22.95 6.23 -3.34
N GLY A 16 22.72 7.11 -2.35
CA GLY A 16 21.76 6.87 -1.26
C GLY A 16 20.29 7.17 -1.57
N VAL A 17 19.98 7.85 -2.69
CA VAL A 17 18.64 8.48 -2.86
C VAL A 17 17.62 7.61 -3.60
N TYR A 18 18.04 6.54 -4.30
CA TYR A 18 17.14 5.79 -5.18
C TYR A 18 16.39 4.61 -4.54
N ALA A 19 16.58 4.33 -3.25
CA ALA A 19 15.91 3.22 -2.57
C ALA A 19 14.67 3.62 -1.74
N GLN A 20 14.27 4.90 -1.76
CA GLN A 20 13.22 5.42 -0.87
C GLN A 20 11.78 5.11 -1.30
N GLY A 21 11.57 4.48 -2.47
CA GLY A 21 10.23 4.28 -3.04
C GLY A 21 9.54 2.95 -2.73
N GLU A 22 10.21 2.00 -2.07
CA GLU A 22 9.77 0.60 -1.98
C GLU A 22 10.03 -0.02 -0.60
N ALA A 23 9.73 0.73 0.47
CA ALA A 23 9.97 0.26 1.83
C ALA A 23 9.23 -1.03 2.16
N ILE A 24 7.94 -1.09 1.84
CA ILE A 24 7.09 -2.25 2.07
C ILE A 24 7.41 -3.41 1.12
N ALA A 25 7.88 -3.11 -0.11
CA ALA A 25 8.33 -4.15 -1.03
C ALA A 25 9.46 -5.02 -0.44
N LYS A 26 10.32 -4.45 0.42
CA LYS A 26 11.36 -5.22 1.12
C LYS A 26 10.79 -6.27 2.06
N PHE A 27 9.67 -5.98 2.73
CA PHE A 27 8.97 -6.96 3.57
C PHE A 27 8.49 -8.13 2.70
N PHE A 28 7.80 -7.83 1.59
CA PHE A 28 7.36 -8.86 0.66
C PHE A 28 8.52 -9.69 0.10
N ASN A 29 9.60 -9.05 -0.35
CA ASN A 29 10.76 -9.76 -0.90
C ASN A 29 11.46 -10.65 0.14
N LYS A 30 11.50 -10.23 1.40
CA LYS A 30 12.09 -11.02 2.50
C LYS A 30 11.34 -12.33 2.74
N TYR A 31 10.02 -12.32 2.57
CA TYR A 31 9.15 -13.47 2.87
C TYR A 31 8.58 -14.17 1.63
N ALA A 32 8.97 -13.74 0.42
CA ALA A 32 8.44 -14.25 -0.85
C ALA A 32 8.69 -15.75 -1.09
N THR A 33 9.64 -16.35 -0.38
CA THR A 33 9.98 -17.79 -0.48
C THR A 33 9.75 -18.53 0.83
N ASP A 34 9.03 -17.91 1.79
CA ASP A 34 8.73 -18.52 3.07
C ASP A 34 7.38 -19.25 3.00
N ASP A 35 7.46 -20.57 2.82
CA ASP A 35 6.27 -21.43 2.69
C ASP A 35 5.42 -21.51 3.97
N SER A 36 5.87 -20.92 5.08
CA SER A 36 5.09 -20.86 6.32
C SER A 36 3.96 -19.82 6.27
N PHE A 37 3.92 -18.96 5.25
CA PHE A 37 2.80 -18.04 5.03
C PHE A 37 1.66 -18.73 4.29
N THR A 38 0.46 -18.71 4.87
CA THR A 38 -0.74 -19.36 4.33
C THR A 38 -1.26 -18.67 3.08
N THR A 39 -1.04 -17.36 2.95
CA THR A 39 -1.50 -16.56 1.81
C THR A 39 -0.35 -15.77 1.23
N GLN A 40 -0.04 -16.01 -0.05
CA GLN A 40 0.89 -15.18 -0.82
C GLN A 40 0.31 -14.94 -2.21
N VAL A 41 0.01 -13.67 -2.53
CA VAL A 41 -0.56 -13.28 -3.82
C VAL A 41 0.21 -12.10 -4.35
N THR A 42 0.69 -12.20 -5.60
CA THR A 42 1.30 -11.08 -6.32
C THR A 42 0.63 -10.93 -7.67
N ILE A 43 -0.03 -9.79 -7.88
CA ILE A 43 -0.63 -9.39 -9.14
C ILE A 43 0.24 -8.29 -9.75
N SER A 44 0.68 -8.50 -10.98
CA SER A 44 1.43 -7.51 -11.75
C SER A 44 0.51 -6.59 -12.53
N GLY A 45 1.00 -5.40 -12.88
CA GLY A 45 0.29 -4.46 -13.76
C GLY A 45 -0.18 -5.09 -15.08
N LYS A 46 0.55 -6.07 -15.61
CA LYS A 46 0.15 -6.79 -16.82
C LYS A 46 -1.20 -7.51 -16.67
N MET A 47 -1.48 -8.05 -15.48
CA MET A 47 -2.78 -8.67 -15.20
C MET A 47 -3.90 -7.63 -15.20
N PHE A 48 -3.64 -6.43 -14.65
CA PHE A 48 -4.59 -5.32 -14.67
C PHE A 48 -4.86 -4.83 -16.09
N SER A 49 -3.84 -4.75 -16.94
CA SER A 49 -3.99 -4.38 -18.35
C SER A 49 -4.91 -5.34 -19.12
N LEU A 50 -4.79 -6.65 -18.87
CA LEU A 50 -5.65 -7.65 -19.50
C LEU A 50 -7.13 -7.52 -19.07
N PHE A 51 -7.39 -7.06 -17.84
CA PHE A 51 -8.75 -6.77 -17.39
C PHE A 51 -9.32 -5.50 -18.02
N THR A 52 -8.48 -4.51 -18.31
CA THR A 52 -8.92 -3.24 -18.93
C THR A 52 -9.22 -3.35 -20.42
N ASP A 53 -8.77 -4.44 -21.07
CA ASP A 53 -9.12 -4.76 -22.46
C ASP A 53 -10.54 -5.36 -22.59
N MET A 54 -11.23 -5.61 -21.48
CA MET A 54 -12.64 -6.05 -21.47
C MET A 54 -13.57 -4.86 -21.75
N GLU A 55 -14.65 -5.09 -22.52
CA GLU A 55 -15.59 -4.02 -22.87
C GLU A 55 -16.31 -3.47 -21.63
N ALA A 56 -16.21 -2.16 -21.45
CA ALA A 56 -16.95 -1.45 -20.40
C ALA A 56 -18.39 -1.20 -20.85
N GLU A 57 -19.35 -1.82 -20.17
CA GLU A 57 -20.77 -1.71 -20.52
C GLU A 57 -21.40 -0.40 -20.02
N THR A 58 -20.86 0.18 -18.95
CA THR A 58 -21.38 1.43 -18.34
C THR A 58 -20.29 2.51 -18.18
N PRO A 59 -20.67 3.80 -18.06
CA PRO A 59 -19.74 4.88 -17.71
C PRO A 59 -19.00 4.63 -16.38
N GLU A 60 -19.67 4.06 -15.39
CA GLU A 60 -19.09 3.69 -14.10
C GLU A 60 -18.02 2.60 -14.25
N ASP A 61 -18.21 1.66 -15.17
CA ASP A 61 -17.22 0.61 -15.44
C ASP A 61 -15.98 1.20 -16.11
N LYS A 62 -16.13 2.17 -17.02
CA LYS A 62 -14.99 2.89 -17.61
C LYS A 62 -14.13 3.57 -16.55
N GLU A 63 -14.75 4.24 -15.58
CA GLU A 63 -14.00 4.90 -14.49
C GLU A 63 -13.22 3.89 -13.62
N VAL A 64 -13.78 2.70 -13.39
CA VAL A 64 -13.13 1.64 -12.61
C VAL A 64 -11.97 1.03 -13.39
N LEU A 65 -12.15 0.75 -14.69
CA LEU A 65 -11.08 0.25 -15.56
C LEU A 65 -9.94 1.27 -15.69
N ASP A 66 -10.26 2.56 -15.79
CA ASP A 66 -9.27 3.64 -15.77
C ASP A 66 -8.51 3.76 -14.44
N ALA A 67 -9.14 3.40 -13.32
CA ALA A 67 -8.46 3.32 -12.03
C ALA A 67 -7.50 2.13 -11.99
N ILE A 68 -7.97 0.96 -12.47
CA ILE A 68 -7.21 -0.29 -12.49
C ILE A 68 -6.01 -0.22 -13.42
N SER A 69 -6.14 0.44 -14.59
CA SER A 69 -5.04 0.60 -15.56
C SER A 69 -3.83 1.35 -15.00
N LYS A 70 -4.07 2.20 -13.99
CA LYS A 70 -3.04 3.00 -13.31
C LYS A 70 -2.33 2.25 -12.17
N LEU A 71 -2.82 1.06 -11.82
CA LEU A 71 -2.20 0.21 -10.81
C LEU A 71 -0.98 -0.51 -11.41
N LYS A 72 0.13 -0.49 -10.68
CA LYS A 72 1.36 -1.19 -11.07
C LYS A 72 1.42 -2.60 -10.50
N GLY A 73 0.75 -2.85 -9.38
CA GLY A 73 0.66 -4.18 -8.80
C GLY A 73 -0.07 -4.20 -7.46
N LEU A 74 -0.42 -5.41 -7.05
CA LEU A 74 -0.97 -5.75 -5.74
C LEU A 74 -0.14 -6.88 -5.15
N ARG A 75 0.26 -6.76 -3.89
CA ARG A 75 0.91 -7.82 -3.12
C ARG A 75 0.14 -8.05 -1.83
N ILE A 76 -0.13 -9.31 -1.52
CA ILE A 76 -0.78 -9.74 -0.29
C ILE A 76 0.06 -10.84 0.31
N ILE A 77 0.36 -10.71 1.61
CA ILE A 77 1.00 -11.75 2.40
C ILE A 77 0.23 -11.91 3.70
N GLY A 78 -0.12 -13.14 4.04
CA GLY A 78 -0.92 -13.47 5.21
C GLY A 78 -0.47 -14.76 5.85
N LYS A 79 -0.60 -14.82 7.16
CA LYS A 79 -0.28 -16.00 7.96
C LYS A 79 -1.28 -16.12 9.09
N ASP A 80 -1.96 -17.25 9.13
CA ASP A 80 -3.03 -17.52 10.09
C ASP A 80 -2.55 -18.51 11.16
N ASN A 81 -3.17 -18.46 12.35
CA ASN A 81 -2.90 -19.39 13.45
C ASN A 81 -1.39 -19.54 13.79
N THR A 82 -0.69 -18.43 13.92
CA THR A 82 0.75 -18.40 14.22
C THR A 82 1.07 -17.60 15.48
N SER A 83 2.00 -18.11 16.29
CA SER A 83 2.53 -17.38 17.45
C SER A 83 3.38 -16.16 17.07
N ASP A 84 3.83 -16.08 15.81
CA ASP A 84 4.70 -15.04 15.30
C ASP A 84 3.95 -13.82 14.73
N ALA A 85 2.62 -13.85 14.70
CA ALA A 85 1.78 -12.80 14.13
C ALA A 85 2.09 -11.41 14.71
N ARG A 86 2.35 -11.33 16.02
CA ARG A 86 2.72 -10.08 16.70
C ARG A 86 4.08 -9.53 16.25
N ASN A 87 5.05 -10.39 15.94
CA ASN A 87 6.35 -9.94 15.47
C ASN A 87 6.27 -9.47 14.03
N LEU A 88 5.57 -10.22 13.16
CA LEU A 88 5.30 -9.82 11.78
C LEU A 88 4.57 -8.48 11.71
N TYR A 89 3.55 -8.29 12.55
CA TYR A 89 2.83 -7.02 12.66
C TYR A 89 3.76 -5.88 13.07
N LYS A 90 4.58 -6.08 14.12
CA LYS A 90 5.52 -5.06 14.61
C LYS A 90 6.57 -4.72 13.57
N GLU A 91 7.10 -5.71 12.84
CA GLU A 91 8.07 -5.49 11.77
C GLU A 91 7.45 -4.67 10.64
N ALA A 92 6.28 -5.08 10.13
CA ALA A 92 5.57 -4.34 9.10
C ALA A 92 5.22 -2.91 9.56
N PHE A 93 4.67 -2.75 10.76
CA PHE A 93 4.37 -1.44 11.35
C PHE A 93 5.62 -0.57 11.53
N GLY A 94 6.75 -1.16 11.92
CA GLY A 94 8.04 -0.48 12.01
C GLY A 94 8.50 0.06 10.67
N ILE A 95 8.33 -0.71 9.58
CA ILE A 95 8.63 -0.25 8.22
C ILE A 95 7.71 0.92 7.83
N ILE A 96 6.40 0.81 8.08
CA ILE A 96 5.43 1.87 7.76
C ILE A 96 5.80 3.17 8.48
N THR A 97 6.02 3.11 9.80
CA THR A 97 6.29 4.29 10.65
C THR A 97 7.67 4.90 10.44
N ALA A 98 8.66 4.12 10.02
CA ALA A 98 9.99 4.63 9.65
C ALA A 98 10.00 5.35 8.29
N ASN A 99 8.91 5.26 7.52
CA ASN A 99 8.77 5.86 6.21
C ASN A 99 7.63 6.90 6.21
N LYS A 100 7.44 7.59 5.07
CA LYS A 100 6.49 8.71 4.95
C LYS A 100 5.02 8.27 4.74
N TYR A 101 4.62 7.15 5.34
CA TYR A 101 3.24 6.69 5.24
C TYR A 101 2.36 7.47 6.22
N GLU A 102 1.18 7.87 5.74
CA GLU A 102 0.16 8.55 6.54
C GLU A 102 -0.99 7.58 6.85
N GLU A 103 -1.43 7.51 8.12
CA GLU A 103 -2.59 6.70 8.50
C GLU A 103 -3.86 7.34 7.94
N LEU A 104 -4.55 6.65 7.04
CA LEU A 104 -5.80 7.12 6.44
C LEU A 104 -7.00 6.74 7.30
N MET A 105 -7.01 5.52 7.83
CA MET A 105 -8.06 5.04 8.73
C MET A 105 -7.62 3.80 9.53
N ALA A 106 -8.30 3.59 10.64
CA ALA A 106 -8.19 2.38 11.45
C ALA A 106 -9.60 1.83 11.74
N VAL A 107 -9.75 0.51 11.60
CA VAL A 107 -10.96 -0.24 11.96
C VAL A 107 -10.55 -1.21 13.05
N ARG A 108 -11.25 -1.13 14.19
CA ARG A 108 -11.07 -2.03 15.31
C ARG A 108 -12.36 -2.81 15.50
N ASP A 109 -12.27 -4.11 15.31
CA ASP A 109 -13.32 -5.05 15.69
C ASP A 109 -12.82 -5.93 16.85
N LYS A 110 -13.72 -6.68 17.49
CA LYS A 110 -13.40 -7.55 18.64
C LYS A 110 -12.29 -8.55 18.34
N ASP A 111 -12.23 -9.02 17.09
CA ASP A 111 -11.37 -10.13 16.69
C ASP A 111 -10.16 -9.70 15.84
N LYS A 112 -10.16 -8.46 15.31
CA LYS A 112 -9.14 -8.01 14.35
C LYS A 112 -9.00 -6.49 14.33
N ASP A 113 -7.75 -6.02 14.40
CA ASP A 113 -7.38 -4.63 14.13
C ASP A 113 -6.91 -4.51 12.67
N MET A 114 -7.45 -3.54 11.95
CA MET A 114 -7.08 -3.21 10.57
C MET A 114 -6.69 -1.74 10.47
N LYS A 115 -5.57 -1.46 9.82
CA LYS A 115 -5.10 -0.09 9.59
C LYS A 115 -4.74 0.10 8.13
N PHE A 116 -5.12 1.25 7.60
CA PHE A 116 -4.86 1.64 6.22
C PHE A 116 -3.94 2.85 6.21
N TYR A 117 -2.90 2.77 5.40
CA TYR A 117 -1.90 3.80 5.24
C TYR A 117 -1.71 4.15 3.77
N ILE A 118 -1.35 5.40 3.49
CA ILE A 118 -1.05 5.88 2.15
C ILE A 118 0.35 6.47 2.09
N LEU A 119 1.03 6.30 0.97
CA LEU A 119 2.25 7.01 0.64
C LEU A 119 1.94 7.98 -0.50
N GLU A 120 2.01 9.28 -0.25
CA GLU A 120 1.82 10.29 -1.28
C GLU A 120 3.13 10.63 -2.00
N LYS A 121 3.06 10.77 -3.32
CA LYS A 121 4.16 11.33 -4.13
C LYS A 121 4.06 12.85 -4.24
N SER A 122 2.84 13.37 -4.24
CA SER A 122 2.48 14.78 -4.25
C SER A 122 1.05 14.93 -3.70
N PRO A 123 0.61 16.13 -3.26
CA PRO A 123 -0.72 16.30 -2.66
C PRO A 123 -1.84 15.70 -3.51
N GLY A 124 -2.57 14.72 -2.95
CA GLY A 124 -3.69 14.04 -3.59
C GLY A 124 -3.31 12.99 -4.65
N LYS A 125 -2.02 12.69 -4.85
CA LYS A 125 -1.55 11.58 -5.69
C LYS A 125 -0.85 10.53 -4.82
N ILE A 126 -1.54 9.41 -4.63
CA ILE A 126 -1.07 8.30 -3.81
C ILE A 126 -0.26 7.36 -4.69
N SER A 127 0.97 7.05 -4.27
CA SER A 127 1.83 6.07 -4.91
C SER A 127 1.62 4.64 -4.37
N GLU A 128 1.17 4.50 -3.13
CA GLU A 128 0.97 3.22 -2.48
C GLU A 128 -0.11 3.30 -1.40
N LEU A 129 -0.98 2.30 -1.35
CA LEU A 129 -1.96 2.04 -0.30
C LEU A 129 -1.59 0.73 0.40
N VAL A 130 -1.40 0.79 1.71
CA VAL A 130 -0.99 -0.35 2.53
C VAL A 130 -2.08 -0.65 3.54
N MET A 131 -2.52 -1.90 3.60
CA MET A 131 -3.38 -2.40 4.66
C MET A 131 -2.55 -3.33 5.55
N LEU A 132 -2.47 -3.00 6.82
CA LEU A 132 -1.87 -3.83 7.85
C LEU A 132 -2.97 -4.31 8.78
N SER A 133 -3.08 -5.61 8.93
CA SER A 133 -4.01 -6.21 9.87
C SER A 133 -3.37 -7.31 10.67
N GLY A 134 -3.81 -7.46 11.90
CA GLY A 134 -3.45 -8.60 12.71
C GLY A 134 -4.27 -8.70 13.97
N ASN A 135 -4.20 -9.86 14.57
CA ASN A 135 -4.60 -10.11 15.94
C ASN A 135 -3.46 -10.91 16.62
N GLY A 136 -3.71 -11.49 17.79
CA GLY A 136 -2.68 -12.26 18.50
C GLY A 136 -2.13 -13.48 17.75
N GLN A 137 -2.83 -13.96 16.71
CA GLN A 137 -2.58 -15.22 16.00
C GLN A 137 -2.53 -15.10 14.48
N ASP A 138 -3.14 -14.06 13.92
CA ASP A 138 -3.25 -13.84 12.48
C ASP A 138 -2.55 -12.55 12.08
N PHE A 139 -1.91 -12.57 10.92
CA PHE A 139 -1.24 -11.43 10.33
C PHE A 139 -1.60 -11.34 8.85
N MET A 140 -1.85 -10.12 8.38
CA MET A 140 -2.07 -9.84 6.97
C MET A 140 -1.49 -8.47 6.63
N LEU A 141 -0.69 -8.43 5.56
CA LEU A 141 -0.17 -7.22 4.96
C LEU A 141 -0.54 -7.22 3.48
N MET A 142 -1.15 -6.13 3.03
CA MET A 142 -1.45 -5.89 1.63
C MET A 142 -0.83 -4.56 1.23
N SER A 143 -0.20 -4.52 0.05
CA SER A 143 0.24 -3.30 -0.62
C SER A 143 -0.33 -3.26 -2.03
N LEU A 144 -1.01 -2.16 -2.35
CA LEU A 144 -1.42 -1.79 -3.69
C LEU A 144 -0.61 -0.55 -4.10
N PHE A 145 0.14 -0.63 -5.19
CA PHE A 145 1.01 0.46 -5.63
C PHE A 145 0.76 0.82 -7.09
N GLY A 146 0.91 2.09 -7.43
CA GLY A 146 0.55 2.63 -8.74
C GLY A 146 0.31 4.13 -8.70
N GLU A 147 -0.49 4.65 -9.62
CA GLU A 147 -1.05 6.00 -9.53
C GLU A 147 -2.48 5.92 -9.01
N ILE A 148 -2.64 6.11 -7.70
CA ILE A 148 -3.89 5.93 -7.00
C ILE A 148 -4.51 7.30 -6.71
N ASP A 149 -5.75 7.50 -7.16
CA ASP A 149 -6.57 8.64 -6.77
C ASP A 149 -7.46 8.26 -5.58
N LEU A 150 -7.35 8.98 -4.46
CA LEU A 150 -8.11 8.72 -3.24
C LEU A 150 -9.62 8.76 -3.47
N LYS A 151 -10.09 9.60 -4.41
CA LYS A 151 -11.51 9.63 -4.80
C LYS A 151 -11.93 8.28 -5.35
N GLN A 152 -11.11 7.66 -6.19
CA GLN A 152 -11.40 6.34 -6.76
C GLN A 152 -11.34 5.23 -5.69
N VAL A 153 -10.38 5.28 -4.75
CA VAL A 153 -10.30 4.34 -3.61
C VAL A 153 -11.57 4.37 -2.76
N SER A 154 -12.10 5.56 -2.47
CA SER A 154 -13.37 5.70 -1.73
C SER A 154 -14.55 5.07 -2.47
N ARG A 155 -14.57 5.10 -3.81
CA ARG A 155 -15.60 4.45 -4.63
C ARG A 155 -15.47 2.92 -4.63
N ILE A 156 -14.24 2.40 -4.69
CA ILE A 156 -13.94 0.96 -4.63
C ILE A 156 -14.41 0.37 -3.30
N GLY A 157 -14.11 1.05 -2.18
CA GLY A 157 -14.55 0.66 -0.85
C GLY A 157 -16.06 0.45 -0.72
N ARG A 158 -16.86 1.32 -1.38
CA ARG A 158 -18.33 1.23 -1.41
C ARG A 158 -18.83 0.03 -2.20
N LYS A 159 -18.26 -0.24 -3.40
CA LYS A 159 -18.65 -1.39 -4.23
C LYS A 159 -18.25 -2.73 -3.58
N MET A 160 -17.20 -2.75 -2.75
CA MET A 160 -16.76 -3.95 -2.00
C MET A 160 -17.47 -4.15 -0.65
N ASN A 161 -18.45 -3.31 -0.30
CA ASN A 161 -19.17 -3.35 0.98
C ASN A 161 -18.26 -3.34 2.22
N VAL A 162 -17.17 -2.57 2.18
CA VAL A 162 -16.27 -2.39 3.32
C VAL A 162 -16.85 -1.32 4.23
N GLU A 163 -17.49 -1.74 5.32
CA GLU A 163 -18.03 -0.84 6.35
C GLU A 163 -16.92 0.09 6.89
N GLY A 164 -17.08 1.42 6.70
CA GLY A 164 -16.18 2.43 7.27
C GLY A 164 -15.53 3.40 6.29
N LEU A 165 -15.44 3.08 5.00
CA LEU A 165 -14.84 3.96 3.97
C LEU A 165 -15.75 5.13 3.54
N GLU A 166 -17.04 5.07 3.86
CA GLU A 166 -18.03 6.12 3.59
C GLU A 166 -17.77 7.43 4.35
N LYS A 167 -16.91 7.40 5.38
CA LYS A 167 -16.65 8.56 6.25
C LYS A 167 -15.52 9.47 5.77
N LEU A 168 -14.74 9.05 4.77
CA LEU A 168 -13.58 9.81 4.27
C LEU A 168 -13.98 11.05 3.44
N GLU A 169 -15.18 11.07 2.86
CA GLU A 169 -15.70 12.19 2.05
C GLU A 169 -15.91 13.48 2.87
N LYS A 170 -16.19 13.35 4.18
CA LYS A 170 -16.50 14.49 5.04
C LYS A 170 -15.29 15.30 5.49
N VAL A 171 -14.07 14.81 5.24
CA VAL A 171 -12.82 15.49 5.60
C VAL A 171 -12.43 16.52 4.53
N ASP A 172 -12.78 16.29 3.26
CA ASP A 172 -12.40 17.16 2.14
C ASP A 172 -13.34 18.37 1.97
N GLU A 173 -14.62 18.24 2.34
CA GLU A 173 -15.57 19.38 2.29
C GLU A 173 -15.25 20.48 3.31
N LYS A 174 -14.62 20.15 4.44
CA LYS A 174 -14.23 21.14 5.46
C LYS A 174 -13.03 22.01 5.03
N LYS A 175 -12.18 21.53 4.12
CA LYS A 175 -11.06 22.32 3.57
C LYS A 175 -11.49 23.33 2.50
N LYS A 176 -12.69 23.19 1.91
CA LYS A 176 -13.22 24.13 0.92
C LYS A 176 -14.09 25.26 1.50
N LYS A 177 -14.38 25.22 2.81
CA LYS A 177 -15.18 26.23 3.52
C LYS A 177 -14.42 26.94 4.64
N SER A 178 -13.09 26.82 4.66
CA SER A 178 -12.18 27.58 5.53
C SER A 178 -11.27 28.47 4.71
#